data_AF-A0A146F3R6-F1
#
_entry.id   AF-A0A146F3R6-F1
#
_cell.length_a   1.000
_cell.length_b   1.000
_cell.length_c   1.000
_cell.angle_alpha   90.00
_cell.angle_beta   90.00
_cell.angle_gamma   90.00
#
_symmetry.space_group_name_H-M   'P 1'
#
loop_
_entity.id
_entity.type
_entity.pdbx_description
1 polymer ?
#
loop_
_entity_poly.entity_id
_entity_poly.type
_entity_poly.pdbx_seq_one_letter_code
_entity_poly.pdbx_strand_id
1 'polypeptide(L)'
;MRASPQVPYLDYKPRYDGGGFDAFPSRCGIDTDKLQRGDLGAHTIDSIMPFLQEWLFFGLLQEVFEVAHVSFRREDFVAKATAIPGQYRISTANLPKYLWSWTANTVWVRDNFGEFDHQKRRVEEILKLSNLCLNAVIRLQAAHRGTEPATGPVLLSLAIVGESLDSERDTVFLSQREEFYGTLTWETPEFCRKLLLEAGCCIGEVNALRRDFPSVSSLYYLATWDRSASKADHSQCAETCLARQIDEKTYATKHTGEGCSCHHLPIDMTAIFNIVDQGQIPLILFSNGKVRVQQSPSGNIDEDTRPVPYVAISHVWSDGLGNTKANTLPRCQLEKIQQLVNALYQGVCGHRNEVPFWMDTLCVPLESIYRKKAIRAMSEVYMRAEKVLVLDASLQIIDVRAPIHECMMRVVTAPWATRLWTFQEGVLAEQLHFQFCGGTIRPTALEARSQTEGKSHIALANFLCRNKSAPELPGESTLLRLVRALARGLQSSDVSAFPGDWERHEQWAHLAAQCLDFPTTTTKHSSAPCAATSQAPSTSLG
;
A
#
# COMPACT_ATOMS: atom_id res chain seq x y z
N MET A 1 0.79 9.83 16.40
CA MET A 1 0.02 8.56 16.37
C MET A 1 -1.13 8.66 17.37
N ARG A 2 -2.27 8.03 17.08
CA ARG A 2 -3.45 7.93 17.95
C ARG A 2 -3.18 6.94 19.09
N ALA A 3 -3.89 7.10 20.20
CA ALA A 3 -3.79 6.17 21.32
C ALA A 3 -4.34 4.78 20.93
N SER A 4 -3.62 3.73 21.32
CA SER A 4 -4.09 2.35 21.11
C SER A 4 -5.34 2.06 21.94
N PRO A 5 -6.36 1.37 21.37
CA PRO A 5 -7.51 0.91 22.12
C PRO A 5 -7.08 0.00 23.28
N GLN A 6 -7.77 0.13 24.42
CA GLN A 6 -7.54 -0.76 25.55
C GLN A 6 -8.24 -2.09 25.29
N VAL A 7 -7.52 -3.19 25.49
CA VAL A 7 -8.09 -4.54 25.39
C VAL A 7 -8.41 -5.02 26.81
N PRO A 8 -9.69 -5.21 27.18
CA PRO A 8 -10.06 -5.64 28.52
C PRO A 8 -9.56 -7.07 28.80
N TYR A 9 -9.11 -7.32 30.02
CA TYR A 9 -8.89 -8.68 30.51
C TYR A 9 -10.24 -9.27 30.94
N LEU A 10 -10.66 -10.35 30.28
CA LEU A 10 -11.90 -11.07 30.54
C LEU A 10 -11.56 -12.33 31.34
N ASP A 11 -11.76 -12.31 32.66
CA ASP A 11 -11.47 -13.48 33.50
C ASP A 11 -12.46 -14.61 33.16
N TYR A 12 -11.94 -15.67 32.54
CA TYR A 12 -12.70 -16.87 32.22
C TYR A 12 -12.31 -18.02 33.16
N LYS A 13 -13.31 -18.83 33.52
CA LYS A 13 -13.14 -20.05 34.30
C LYS A 13 -13.89 -21.18 33.60
N PRO A 14 -13.25 -22.32 33.31
CA PRO A 14 -11.89 -22.71 33.72
C PRO A 14 -10.78 -22.01 32.94
N ARG A 15 -9.58 -21.91 33.53
CA ARG A 15 -8.38 -21.42 32.83
C ARG A 15 -7.76 -22.52 31.98
N TYR A 16 -7.03 -22.12 30.95
CA TYR A 16 -6.21 -23.05 30.18
C TYR A 16 -5.15 -23.71 31.07
N ASP A 17 -5.05 -25.03 30.99
CA ASP A 17 -4.33 -25.89 31.93
C ASP A 17 -3.17 -26.66 31.28
N GLY A 18 -2.88 -26.42 29.99
CA GLY A 18 -1.90 -27.20 29.21
C GLY A 18 -2.35 -28.62 28.90
N GLY A 19 -3.62 -28.98 29.16
CA GLY A 19 -4.18 -30.32 28.89
C GLY A 19 -4.52 -30.57 27.43
N GLY A 20 -3.79 -29.97 26.49
CA GLY A 20 -4.01 -30.04 25.04
C GLY A 20 -4.91 -28.92 24.50
N PHE A 21 -4.39 -28.19 23.52
CA PHE A 21 -5.09 -27.06 22.87
C PHE A 21 -6.45 -27.44 22.26
N ASP A 22 -6.51 -28.56 21.55
CA ASP A 22 -7.68 -28.98 20.77
C ASP A 22 -8.80 -29.55 21.65
N ALA A 23 -8.44 -30.07 22.82
CA ALA A 23 -9.36 -30.67 23.77
C ALA A 23 -9.96 -29.65 24.76
N PHE A 24 -9.35 -28.47 24.91
CA PHE A 24 -9.81 -27.44 25.84
C PHE A 24 -11.24 -26.94 25.56
N PRO A 25 -11.66 -26.66 24.31
CA PRO A 25 -13.04 -26.27 24.02
C PRO A 25 -14.07 -27.27 24.53
N SER A 26 -13.84 -28.57 24.29
CA SER A 26 -14.76 -29.62 24.73
C SER A 26 -14.84 -29.71 26.26
N ARG A 27 -13.72 -29.51 26.98
CA ARG A 27 -13.72 -29.40 28.45
C ARG A 27 -14.53 -28.19 28.95
N CYS A 28 -14.60 -27.13 28.15
CA CYS A 28 -15.39 -25.94 28.40
C CYS A 28 -16.84 -26.03 27.89
N GLY A 29 -17.27 -27.18 27.35
CA GLY A 29 -18.61 -27.39 26.81
C GLY A 29 -18.84 -26.75 25.44
N ILE A 30 -17.77 -26.41 24.71
CA ILE A 30 -17.82 -25.79 23.39
C ILE A 30 -17.46 -26.82 22.33
N ASP A 31 -18.34 -26.94 21.34
CA ASP A 31 -18.16 -27.81 20.18
C ASP A 31 -17.34 -27.07 19.12
N THR A 32 -16.09 -27.50 18.97
CA THR A 32 -15.13 -26.92 18.03
C THR A 32 -15.58 -27.00 16.58
N ASP A 33 -16.24 -28.09 16.19
CA ASP A 33 -16.70 -28.28 14.80
C ASP A 33 -17.85 -27.34 14.47
N LYS A 34 -18.75 -27.11 15.43
CA LYS A 34 -19.79 -26.08 15.31
C LYS A 34 -19.18 -24.68 15.22
N LEU A 35 -18.23 -24.37 16.09
CA LEU A 35 -17.56 -23.07 16.11
C LEU A 35 -16.87 -22.74 14.79
N GLN A 36 -16.14 -23.71 14.20
CA GLN A 36 -15.50 -23.54 12.88
C GLN A 36 -16.51 -23.25 11.76
N ARG A 37 -17.74 -23.75 11.87
CA ARG A 37 -18.84 -23.48 10.92
C ARG A 37 -19.62 -22.19 11.22
N GLY A 38 -19.23 -21.45 12.25
CA GLY A 38 -19.94 -20.25 12.68
C GLY A 38 -21.22 -20.56 13.46
N ASP A 39 -21.30 -21.70 14.15
CA ASP A 39 -22.37 -22.00 15.09
C ASP A 39 -21.82 -21.87 16.52
N LEU A 40 -22.31 -20.86 17.25
CA LEU A 40 -21.92 -20.57 18.64
C LEU A 40 -22.73 -21.41 19.66
N GLY A 41 -23.62 -22.30 19.20
CA GLY A 41 -24.53 -23.05 20.06
C GLY A 41 -25.44 -22.13 20.86
N ALA A 42 -25.39 -22.23 22.19
CA ALA A 42 -26.18 -21.38 23.09
C ALA A 42 -25.53 -20.01 23.37
N HIS A 43 -24.33 -19.75 22.85
CA HIS A 43 -23.59 -18.52 23.13
C HIS A 43 -23.93 -17.40 22.14
N THR A 44 -23.82 -16.16 22.61
CA THR A 44 -23.74 -14.98 21.76
C THR A 44 -22.28 -14.62 21.52
N ILE A 45 -22.01 -13.72 20.58
CA ILE A 45 -20.65 -13.21 20.31
C ILE A 45 -20.02 -12.63 21.58
N ASP A 46 -20.79 -11.93 22.41
CA ASP A 46 -20.27 -11.36 23.66
C ASP A 46 -20.07 -12.41 24.75
N SER A 47 -20.97 -13.39 24.88
CA SER A 47 -20.86 -14.39 25.94
C SER A 47 -19.77 -15.43 25.69
N ILE A 48 -19.36 -15.65 24.44
CA ILE A 48 -18.24 -16.54 24.09
C ILE A 48 -16.87 -15.85 24.20
N MET A 49 -16.81 -14.51 24.25
CA MET A 49 -15.55 -13.76 24.18
C MET A 49 -14.55 -14.07 25.31
N PRO A 50 -14.96 -14.22 26.58
CA PRO A 50 -14.01 -14.59 27.65
C PRO A 50 -13.35 -15.94 27.38
N PHE A 51 -14.11 -16.92 26.88
CA PHE A 51 -13.56 -18.21 26.46
C PHE A 51 -12.56 -18.06 25.30
N LEU A 52 -12.92 -17.30 24.26
CA LEU A 52 -12.03 -17.06 23.12
C LEU A 52 -10.75 -16.34 23.54
N GLN A 53 -10.82 -15.38 24.47
CA GLN A 53 -9.63 -14.75 25.02
C GLN A 53 -8.78 -15.76 25.81
N GLU A 54 -9.38 -16.60 26.65
CA GLU A 54 -8.62 -17.63 27.36
C GLU A 54 -7.94 -18.62 26.42
N TRP A 55 -8.65 -19.11 25.41
CA TRP A 55 -8.17 -20.14 24.51
C TRP A 55 -7.24 -19.60 23.42
N LEU A 56 -7.72 -18.62 22.63
CA LEU A 56 -7.03 -18.12 21.43
C LEU A 56 -6.03 -17.00 21.72
N PHE A 57 -5.97 -16.46 22.95
CA PHE A 57 -4.87 -15.60 23.38
C PHE A 57 -3.91 -16.37 24.28
N PHE A 58 -4.35 -16.73 25.50
CA PHE A 58 -3.43 -17.32 26.49
C PHE A 58 -3.05 -18.75 26.14
N GLY A 59 -4.02 -19.62 25.83
CA GLY A 59 -3.74 -21.00 25.45
C GLY A 59 -2.90 -21.11 24.17
N LEU A 60 -3.18 -20.26 23.18
CA LEU A 60 -2.42 -20.20 21.94
C LEU A 60 -0.95 -19.81 22.18
N LEU A 61 -0.72 -18.72 22.93
CA LEU A 61 0.64 -18.29 23.27
C LEU A 61 1.36 -19.35 24.10
N GLN A 62 0.70 -19.92 25.10
CA GLN A 62 1.28 -20.95 25.95
C GLN A 62 1.74 -22.15 25.13
N GLU A 63 0.87 -22.74 24.32
CA GLU A 63 1.20 -23.95 23.56
C GLU A 63 2.29 -23.69 22.54
N VAL A 64 2.23 -22.58 21.78
CA VAL A 64 3.26 -22.27 20.78
C VAL A 64 4.64 -22.10 21.43
N PHE A 65 4.72 -21.38 22.55
CA PHE A 65 5.99 -21.14 23.22
C PHE A 65 6.50 -22.38 23.97
N GLU A 66 5.64 -23.15 24.63
CA GLU A 66 6.05 -24.36 25.35
C GLU A 66 6.51 -25.46 24.39
N VAL A 67 5.87 -25.61 23.22
CA VAL A 67 6.34 -26.49 22.14
C VAL A 67 7.75 -26.08 21.68
N ALA A 68 8.07 -24.80 21.71
CA ALA A 68 9.39 -24.27 21.39
C ALA A 68 10.38 -24.24 22.58
N HIS A 69 10.06 -24.91 23.68
CA HIS A 69 10.85 -24.92 24.94
C HIS A 69 11.05 -23.51 25.54
N VAL A 70 10.13 -22.59 25.28
CA VAL A 70 10.08 -21.25 25.88
C VAL A 70 9.04 -21.26 26.99
N SER A 71 9.48 -21.10 28.24
CA SER A 71 8.58 -21.07 29.40
C SER A 71 7.61 -19.88 29.32
N PHE A 72 6.31 -20.16 29.32
CA PHE A 72 5.25 -19.16 29.26
C PHE A 72 4.84 -18.66 30.64
N ARG A 73 4.61 -17.34 30.78
CA ARG A 73 4.08 -16.71 31.98
C ARG A 73 2.91 -15.81 31.62
N ARG A 74 1.72 -16.12 32.17
CA ARG A 74 0.48 -15.36 31.91
C ARG A 74 0.59 -13.90 32.34
N GLU A 75 1.23 -13.66 33.47
CA GLU A 75 1.33 -12.34 34.11
C GLU A 75 2.08 -11.34 33.23
N ASP A 76 2.95 -11.82 32.34
CA ASP A 76 3.67 -10.97 31.38
C ASP A 76 2.74 -10.31 30.35
N PHE A 77 1.52 -10.83 30.20
CA PHE A 77 0.52 -10.36 29.24
C PHE A 77 -0.70 -9.69 29.89
N VAL A 78 -0.66 -9.46 31.21
CA VAL A 78 -1.73 -8.79 31.97
C VAL A 78 -1.17 -7.56 32.67
N ALA A 79 -1.75 -6.40 32.39
CA ALA A 79 -1.38 -5.13 33.03
C ALA A 79 -2.56 -4.52 33.79
N LYS A 80 -2.29 -3.68 34.78
CA LYS A 80 -3.33 -2.87 35.42
C LYS A 80 -3.92 -1.90 34.39
N ALA A 81 -5.25 -1.77 34.36
CA ALA A 81 -5.92 -0.78 33.55
C ALA A 81 -5.66 0.62 34.12
N THR A 82 -5.33 1.58 33.26
CA THR A 82 -5.00 2.96 33.67
C THR A 82 -6.22 3.79 34.02
N ALA A 83 -7.41 3.43 33.51
CA ALA A 83 -8.62 4.23 33.61
C ALA A 83 -9.49 3.91 34.84
N ILE A 84 -9.46 2.66 35.33
CA ILE A 84 -10.35 2.20 36.41
C ILE A 84 -9.56 1.37 37.43
N PRO A 85 -9.50 1.79 38.71
CA PRO A 85 -8.84 1.04 39.77
C PRO A 85 -9.40 -0.39 39.90
N GLY A 86 -8.52 -1.38 39.97
CA GLY A 86 -8.89 -2.80 40.15
C GLY A 86 -9.24 -3.55 38.86
N GLN A 87 -9.29 -2.88 37.71
CA GLN A 87 -9.44 -3.55 36.42
C GLN A 87 -8.08 -3.90 35.79
N TYR A 88 -8.06 -4.95 34.99
CA TYR A 88 -6.90 -5.43 34.25
C TYR A 88 -7.14 -5.34 32.75
N ARG A 89 -6.06 -5.27 31.98
CA ARG A 89 -6.05 -5.23 30.52
C ARG A 89 -5.03 -6.22 29.97
N ILE A 90 -5.26 -6.64 28.74
CA ILE A 90 -4.26 -7.40 27.98
C ILE A 90 -3.13 -6.45 27.56
N SER A 91 -1.90 -6.96 27.60
CA SER A 91 -0.72 -6.27 27.08
C SER A 91 0.13 -7.23 26.26
N THR A 92 0.59 -6.78 25.09
CA THR A 92 1.53 -7.51 24.25
C THR A 92 2.95 -6.93 24.34
N ALA A 93 3.24 -6.09 25.35
CA ALA A 93 4.54 -5.44 25.49
C ALA A 93 5.71 -6.42 25.61
N ASN A 94 5.46 -7.61 26.19
CA ASN A 94 6.46 -8.67 26.32
C ASN A 94 6.50 -9.63 25.11
N LEU A 95 5.53 -9.58 24.19
CA LEU A 95 5.47 -10.50 23.05
C LEU A 95 6.78 -10.55 22.22
N PRO A 96 7.44 -9.41 21.89
CA PRO A 96 8.68 -9.45 21.12
C PRO A 96 9.80 -10.29 21.77
N LYS A 97 9.87 -10.29 23.11
CA LYS A 97 10.84 -11.11 23.86
C LYS A 97 10.57 -12.62 23.66
N TYR A 98 9.30 -13.02 23.67
CA TYR A 98 8.91 -14.41 23.46
C TYR A 98 9.16 -14.87 22.03
N LEU A 99 8.80 -14.06 21.02
CA LEU A 99 9.09 -14.35 19.61
C LEU A 99 10.59 -14.51 19.36
N TRP A 100 11.41 -13.61 19.90
CA TRP A 100 12.87 -13.72 19.80
C TRP A 100 13.40 -15.00 20.47
N SER A 101 12.86 -15.37 21.64
CA SER A 101 13.26 -16.58 22.35
C SER A 101 12.88 -17.84 21.58
N TRP A 102 11.71 -17.86 20.93
CA TRP A 102 11.28 -18.94 20.04
C TRP A 102 12.25 -19.11 18.87
N THR A 103 12.57 -18.02 18.16
CA THR A 103 13.57 -18.03 17.08
C THR A 103 14.95 -18.47 17.57
N ALA A 104 15.37 -18.08 18.77
CA ALA A 104 16.66 -18.49 19.33
C ALA A 104 16.70 -19.99 19.69
N ASN A 105 15.64 -20.52 20.31
CA ASN A 105 15.59 -21.92 20.76
C ASN A 105 15.51 -22.91 19.59
N THR A 106 14.82 -22.56 18.52
CA THR A 106 14.65 -23.42 17.34
C THR A 106 15.96 -23.60 16.55
N VAL A 107 16.92 -22.67 16.67
CA VAL A 107 18.28 -22.85 16.13
C VAL A 107 19.00 -24.05 16.76
N TRP A 108 18.76 -24.32 18.05
CA TRP A 108 19.40 -25.42 18.78
C TRP A 108 18.71 -26.78 18.57
N VAL A 109 17.41 -26.77 18.28
CA VAL A 109 16.61 -27.98 18.02
C VAL A 109 16.93 -28.59 16.63
N ARG A 110 17.58 -27.82 15.76
CA ARG A 110 17.95 -28.19 14.38
C ARG A 110 18.66 -29.53 14.25
N ASP A 111 19.49 -29.89 15.23
CA ASP A 111 20.29 -31.12 15.18
C ASP A 111 19.47 -32.38 15.55
N ASN A 112 18.23 -32.19 16.03
CA ASN A 112 17.29 -33.27 16.35
C ASN A 112 16.07 -33.24 15.41
N PHE A 113 16.19 -33.95 14.29
CA PHE A 113 15.20 -33.95 13.20
C PHE A 113 13.77 -34.28 13.67
N GLY A 114 13.60 -35.23 14.59
CA GLY A 114 12.27 -35.64 15.08
C GLY A 114 11.59 -34.56 15.91
N GLU A 115 12.35 -33.83 16.73
CA GLU A 115 11.83 -32.74 17.57
C GLU A 115 11.43 -31.53 16.70
N PHE A 116 12.25 -31.17 15.71
CA PHE A 116 11.94 -30.09 14.78
C PHE A 116 10.63 -30.33 14.02
N ASP A 117 10.47 -31.51 13.42
CA ASP A 117 9.26 -31.88 12.68
C ASP A 117 8.02 -31.99 13.58
N HIS A 118 8.20 -32.36 14.84
CA HIS A 118 7.13 -32.34 15.84
C HIS A 118 6.68 -30.91 16.15
N GLN A 119 7.62 -30.00 16.47
CA GLN A 119 7.32 -28.60 16.75
C GLN A 119 6.60 -27.92 15.59
N LYS A 120 7.13 -28.11 14.38
CA LYS A 120 6.56 -27.60 13.14
C LYS A 120 5.10 -28.03 12.97
N ARG A 121 4.82 -29.34 12.99
CA ARG A 121 3.46 -29.87 12.82
C ARG A 121 2.51 -29.36 13.89
N ARG A 122 2.95 -29.35 15.15
CA ARG A 122 2.12 -28.91 16.27
C ARG A 122 1.74 -27.44 16.18
N VAL A 123 2.70 -26.56 15.86
CA VAL A 123 2.44 -25.13 15.66
C VAL A 123 1.49 -24.90 14.49
N GLU A 124 1.67 -25.63 13.38
CA GLU A 124 0.77 -25.54 12.23
C GLU A 124 -0.67 -25.94 12.57
N GLU A 125 -0.88 -27.04 13.28
CA GLU A 125 -2.21 -27.54 13.68
C GLU A 125 -2.93 -26.53 14.56
N ILE A 126 -2.25 -26.02 15.60
CA ILE A 126 -2.79 -25.05 16.55
C ILE A 126 -3.16 -23.74 15.85
N LEU A 127 -2.28 -23.22 14.98
CA LEU A 127 -2.56 -21.98 14.25
C LEU A 127 -3.70 -22.14 13.24
N LYS A 128 -3.77 -23.26 12.52
CA LYS A 128 -4.88 -23.57 11.60
C LYS A 128 -6.20 -23.63 12.35
N LEU A 129 -6.26 -24.34 13.48
CA LEU A 129 -7.47 -24.42 14.30
C LEU A 129 -7.89 -23.05 14.83
N SER A 130 -6.94 -22.29 15.36
CA SER A 130 -7.17 -20.93 15.87
C SER A 130 -7.72 -20.01 14.78
N ASN A 131 -7.11 -20.05 13.58
CA ASN A 131 -7.52 -19.27 12.43
C ASN A 131 -8.94 -19.59 11.99
N LEU A 132 -9.29 -20.88 11.83
CA LEU A 132 -10.63 -21.31 11.42
C LEU A 132 -11.71 -20.83 12.41
N CYS A 133 -11.50 -21.08 13.70
CA CYS A 133 -12.44 -20.68 14.74
C CYS A 133 -12.60 -19.16 14.83
N LEU A 134 -11.50 -18.40 14.87
CA LEU A 134 -11.55 -16.95 15.00
C LEU A 134 -12.19 -16.31 13.76
N ASN A 135 -11.82 -16.75 12.57
CA ASN A 135 -12.38 -16.23 11.32
C ASN A 135 -13.89 -16.49 11.22
N ALA A 136 -14.36 -17.66 11.70
CA ALA A 136 -15.80 -17.94 11.77
C ALA A 136 -16.52 -16.93 12.68
N VAL A 137 -15.99 -16.65 13.88
CA VAL A 137 -16.57 -15.68 14.82
C VAL A 137 -16.57 -14.26 14.24
N ILE A 138 -15.48 -13.85 13.58
CA ILE A 138 -15.38 -12.52 12.94
C ILE A 138 -16.41 -12.38 11.81
N ARG A 139 -16.58 -13.40 10.96
CA ARG A 139 -17.58 -13.38 9.89
C ARG A 139 -19.01 -13.34 10.43
N LEU A 140 -19.30 -14.06 11.51
CA LEU A 140 -20.60 -13.95 12.20
C LEU A 140 -20.84 -12.54 12.71
N GLN A 141 -19.84 -11.93 13.36
CA GLN A 141 -19.95 -10.56 13.85
C GLN A 141 -20.24 -9.57 12.73
N ALA A 142 -19.54 -9.69 11.59
CA ALA A 142 -19.77 -8.85 10.42
C ALA A 142 -21.18 -9.02 9.82
N ALA A 143 -21.76 -10.21 9.91
CA ALA A 143 -23.12 -10.49 9.42
C ALA A 143 -24.22 -9.91 10.32
N HIS A 144 -23.96 -9.73 11.61
CA HIS A 144 -24.93 -9.16 12.55
C HIS A 144 -24.97 -7.63 12.41
N ARG A 145 -25.99 -7.10 11.73
CA ARG A 145 -26.24 -5.65 11.66
C ARG A 145 -26.70 -5.15 13.04
N GLY A 146 -25.79 -4.58 13.83
CA GLY A 146 -26.06 -4.06 15.16
C GLY A 146 -24.97 -3.12 15.66
N THR A 147 -25.16 -2.57 16.87
CA THR A 147 -24.12 -1.80 17.57
C THR A 147 -22.88 -2.68 17.74
N GLU A 148 -21.73 -2.13 17.39
CA GLU A 148 -20.46 -2.83 17.54
C GLU A 148 -20.28 -3.31 18.99
N PRO A 149 -20.04 -4.61 19.21
CA PRO A 149 -19.90 -5.12 20.56
C PRO A 149 -18.69 -4.51 21.26
N ALA A 150 -18.77 -4.30 22.58
CA ALA A 150 -17.66 -3.82 23.42
C ALA A 150 -16.41 -4.72 23.35
N THR A 151 -16.54 -5.90 22.75
CA THR A 151 -15.53 -6.92 22.55
C THR A 151 -14.70 -6.76 21.25
N GLY A 152 -14.96 -5.74 20.42
CA GLY A 152 -14.16 -5.43 19.22
C GLY A 152 -12.63 -5.37 19.43
N PRO A 153 -12.11 -4.69 20.48
CA PRO A 153 -10.69 -4.71 20.82
C PRO A 153 -10.13 -6.11 21.10
N VAL A 154 -10.96 -7.01 21.67
CA VAL A 154 -10.55 -8.38 21.97
C VAL A 154 -10.36 -9.17 20.69
N LEU A 155 -11.34 -9.19 19.78
CA LEU A 155 -11.19 -9.87 18.49
C LEU A 155 -10.01 -9.35 17.68
N LEU A 156 -9.79 -8.03 17.67
CA LEU A 156 -8.64 -7.44 17.01
C LEU A 156 -7.32 -7.92 17.64
N SER A 157 -7.25 -8.01 18.97
CA SER A 157 -6.06 -8.53 19.65
C SER A 157 -5.79 -10.01 19.35
N LEU A 158 -6.83 -10.85 19.25
CA LEU A 158 -6.71 -12.26 18.88
C LEU A 158 -6.17 -12.41 17.45
N ALA A 159 -6.72 -11.63 16.51
CA ALA A 159 -6.32 -11.68 15.11
C ALA A 159 -4.86 -11.21 14.93
N ILE A 160 -4.46 -10.12 15.61
CA ILE A 160 -3.08 -9.61 15.55
C ILE A 160 -2.09 -10.59 16.17
N VAL A 161 -2.42 -11.21 17.32
CA VAL A 161 -1.54 -12.22 17.93
C VAL A 161 -1.42 -13.45 17.03
N GLY A 162 -2.53 -13.92 16.46
CA GLY A 162 -2.53 -15.01 15.49
C GLY A 162 -1.65 -14.72 14.29
N GLU A 163 -1.83 -13.57 13.64
CA GLU A 163 -1.00 -13.13 12.51
C GLU A 163 0.48 -12.99 12.90
N SER A 164 0.77 -12.48 14.11
CA SER A 164 2.15 -12.33 14.59
C SER A 164 2.85 -13.69 14.76
N LEU A 165 2.15 -14.69 15.33
CA LEU A 165 2.69 -16.04 15.49
C LEU A 165 2.81 -16.77 14.15
N ASP A 166 1.86 -16.58 13.23
CA ASP A 166 1.91 -17.13 11.87
C ASP A 166 3.09 -16.57 11.08
N SER A 167 3.37 -15.27 11.24
CA SER A 167 4.50 -14.60 10.61
C SER A 167 5.86 -15.04 11.19
N GLU A 168 5.92 -15.25 12.51
CA GLU A 168 7.12 -15.77 13.18
C GLU A 168 7.35 -17.25 12.84
N ARG A 169 6.29 -18.07 12.76
CA ARG A 169 6.34 -19.46 12.28
C ARG A 169 7.06 -19.54 10.94
N ASP A 170 6.65 -18.71 9.99
CA ASP A 170 7.27 -18.62 8.67
C ASP A 170 8.77 -18.28 8.80
N THR A 171 9.15 -17.35 9.67
CA THR A 171 10.56 -16.99 9.90
C THR A 171 11.37 -18.15 10.47
N VAL A 172 10.81 -18.85 11.46
CA VAL A 172 11.43 -19.97 12.16
C VAL A 172 11.62 -21.19 11.23
N PHE A 173 10.61 -21.54 10.44
CA PHE A 173 10.61 -22.79 9.67
C PHE A 173 10.98 -22.62 8.18
N LEU A 174 10.70 -21.48 7.52
CA LEU A 174 11.12 -21.24 6.13
C LEU A 174 12.63 -20.99 6.00
N SER A 175 13.27 -20.48 7.06
CA SER A 175 14.73 -20.29 7.06
C SER A 175 15.51 -21.61 6.98
N GLN A 176 14.84 -22.77 7.03
CA GLN A 176 15.49 -24.05 7.27
C GLN A 176 15.20 -25.15 6.23
N ARG A 177 14.10 -25.08 5.46
CA ARG A 177 13.84 -25.92 4.27
C ARG A 177 12.95 -25.16 3.29
N GLU A 178 13.28 -25.19 2.00
CA GLU A 178 12.61 -24.51 0.87
C GLU A 178 11.16 -25.00 0.60
N GLU A 179 10.42 -25.40 1.63
CA GLU A 179 9.00 -25.77 1.53
C GLU A 179 8.15 -24.57 1.93
N PHE A 180 7.40 -24.04 0.97
CA PHE A 180 6.47 -22.93 1.18
C PHE A 180 5.20 -23.42 1.89
N TYR A 181 4.95 -22.92 3.10
CA TYR A 181 3.69 -23.12 3.80
C TYR A 181 2.72 -22.01 3.38
N GLY A 182 1.50 -22.37 2.97
CA GLY A 182 0.48 -21.37 2.66
C GLY A 182 0.27 -20.43 3.84
N THR A 183 0.28 -19.12 3.60
CA THR A 183 0.03 -18.10 4.61
C THR A 183 -1.42 -18.20 5.09
N LEU A 184 -1.65 -18.17 6.41
CA LEU A 184 -3.03 -18.10 6.92
C LEU A 184 -3.54 -16.67 6.73
N THR A 185 -4.77 -16.54 6.25
CA THR A 185 -5.44 -15.24 6.18
C THR A 185 -6.21 -15.04 7.49
N TRP A 186 -5.78 -14.07 8.30
CA TRP A 186 -6.47 -13.67 9.52
C TRP A 186 -7.50 -12.58 9.19
N GLU A 187 -8.78 -12.90 9.35
CA GLU A 187 -9.87 -11.97 9.02
C GLU A 187 -9.76 -10.68 9.86
N THR A 188 -9.98 -9.54 9.22
CA THR A 188 -9.92 -8.25 9.91
C THR A 188 -11.27 -7.93 10.55
N PRO A 189 -11.36 -7.77 11.89
CA PRO A 189 -12.61 -7.41 12.55
C PRO A 189 -13.13 -6.04 12.12
N GLU A 190 -14.46 -5.86 12.16
CA GLU A 190 -15.11 -4.57 11.84
C GLU A 190 -14.64 -3.43 12.77
N PHE A 191 -14.14 -3.76 13.96
CA PHE A 191 -13.48 -2.79 14.84
C PHE A 191 -12.29 -2.08 14.19
N CYS A 192 -11.52 -2.76 13.35
CA CYS A 192 -10.44 -2.10 12.60
C CYS A 192 -10.98 -1.10 11.57
N ARG A 193 -12.14 -1.39 10.94
CA ARG A 193 -12.83 -0.47 10.02
C ARG A 193 -13.19 0.83 10.73
N LYS A 194 -13.75 0.73 11.94
CA LYS A 194 -14.05 1.89 12.79
C LYS A 194 -12.80 2.67 13.13
N LEU A 195 -11.72 2.01 13.58
CA LEU A 195 -10.47 2.69 13.91
C LEU A 195 -9.92 3.48 12.72
N LEU A 196 -9.97 2.93 11.49
CA LEU A 196 -9.53 3.63 10.29
C LEU A 196 -10.39 4.86 9.97
N LEU A 197 -11.71 4.77 10.14
CA LEU A 197 -12.62 5.92 9.96
C LEU A 197 -12.33 7.02 10.99
N GLU A 198 -12.17 6.65 12.26
CA GLU A 198 -11.80 7.61 13.31
C GLU A 198 -10.39 8.18 13.13
N ALA A 199 -9.53 7.50 12.36
CA ALA A 199 -8.21 7.99 12.00
C ALA A 199 -8.27 9.07 10.91
N GLY A 200 -9.46 9.38 10.37
CA GLY A 200 -9.68 10.35 9.32
C GLY A 200 -9.70 9.75 7.91
N CYS A 201 -9.76 8.42 7.77
CA CYS A 201 -9.96 7.81 6.44
C CYS A 201 -11.44 7.94 6.02
N CYS A 202 -11.69 8.17 4.74
CA CYS A 202 -13.06 8.06 4.21
C CYS A 202 -13.44 6.60 3.90
N ILE A 203 -14.74 6.31 3.70
CA ILE A 203 -15.24 4.95 3.42
C ILE A 203 -14.51 4.30 2.25
N GLY A 204 -14.36 5.02 1.13
CA GLY A 204 -13.66 4.50 -0.04
C GLY A 204 -12.17 4.21 0.20
N GLU A 205 -11.49 4.98 1.04
CA GLU A 205 -10.11 4.66 1.44
C GLU A 205 -10.06 3.42 2.32
N VAL A 206 -10.99 3.26 3.25
CA VAL A 206 -11.07 2.06 4.09
C VAL A 206 -11.32 0.81 3.25
N ASN A 207 -12.23 0.89 2.29
CA ASN A 207 -12.50 -0.19 1.34
C ASN A 207 -11.25 -0.53 0.51
N ALA A 208 -10.54 0.49 0.01
CA ALA A 208 -9.30 0.30 -0.74
C ALA A 208 -8.22 -0.36 0.12
N LEU A 209 -7.99 0.15 1.34
CA LEU A 209 -7.01 -0.41 2.26
C LEU A 209 -7.31 -1.88 2.60
N ARG A 210 -8.56 -2.23 2.93
CA ARG A 210 -8.94 -3.62 3.24
C ARG A 210 -8.76 -4.57 2.05
N ARG A 211 -9.01 -4.09 0.83
CA ARG A 211 -8.79 -4.87 -0.39
C ARG A 211 -7.30 -5.02 -0.68
N ASP A 212 -6.53 -3.95 -0.53
CA ASP A 212 -5.14 -3.90 -1.00
C ASP A 212 -4.13 -4.43 0.03
N PHE A 213 -4.50 -4.42 1.32
CA PHE A 213 -3.70 -4.86 2.46
C PHE A 213 -4.47 -5.92 3.28
N PRO A 214 -4.22 -7.22 3.05
CA PRO A 214 -4.91 -8.28 3.79
C PRO A 214 -4.41 -8.48 5.23
N SER A 215 -3.34 -7.80 5.65
CA SER A 215 -2.78 -7.94 7.01
C SER A 215 -3.57 -7.13 8.01
N VAL A 216 -4.05 -7.79 9.07
CA VAL A 216 -4.76 -7.14 10.17
C VAL A 216 -3.83 -6.22 10.96
N SER A 217 -2.56 -6.60 11.16
CA SER A 217 -1.59 -5.74 11.85
C SER A 217 -1.21 -4.50 11.04
N SER A 218 -1.10 -4.62 9.72
CA SER A 218 -0.85 -3.48 8.82
C SER A 218 -2.01 -2.48 8.85
N LEU A 219 -3.25 -2.97 8.75
CA LEU A 219 -4.44 -2.12 8.82
C LEU A 219 -4.58 -1.45 10.19
N TYR A 220 -4.32 -2.18 11.27
CA TYR A 220 -4.29 -1.61 12.61
C TYR A 220 -3.22 -0.54 12.75
N TYR A 221 -2.01 -0.79 12.25
CA TYR A 221 -0.92 0.18 12.25
C TYR A 221 -1.29 1.46 11.50
N LEU A 222 -1.89 1.35 10.31
CA LEU A 222 -2.40 2.50 9.56
C LEU A 222 -3.49 3.27 10.32
N ALA A 223 -4.33 2.57 11.09
CA ALA A 223 -5.34 3.21 11.93
C ALA A 223 -4.75 4.03 13.09
N THR A 224 -3.47 3.83 13.43
CA THR A 224 -2.76 4.66 14.43
C THR A 224 -2.31 6.00 13.86
N TRP A 225 -2.33 6.21 12.54
CA TRP A 225 -1.96 7.48 11.94
C TRP A 225 -3.12 8.46 12.01
N ASP A 226 -2.91 9.60 12.64
CA ASP A 226 -3.90 10.66 12.61
C ASP A 226 -3.84 11.38 11.25
N ARG A 227 -4.89 11.18 10.44
CA ARG A 227 -5.05 11.80 9.12
C ARG A 227 -6.08 12.94 9.16
N SER A 228 -6.67 13.23 10.32
CA SER A 228 -7.71 14.27 10.47
C SER A 228 -7.19 15.69 10.15
N ALA A 229 -5.88 15.91 10.31
CA ALA A 229 -5.22 17.15 9.92
C ALA A 229 -5.06 17.33 8.40
N SER A 230 -5.39 16.32 7.59
CA SER A 230 -5.41 16.43 6.13
C SER A 230 -6.45 17.46 5.70
N LYS A 231 -6.04 18.47 4.91
CA LYS A 231 -6.94 19.47 4.34
C LYS A 231 -7.78 18.96 3.15
N ALA A 232 -7.80 17.65 2.89
CA ALA A 232 -8.53 17.07 1.77
C ALA A 232 -10.02 16.98 2.10
N ASP A 233 -10.89 17.35 1.14
CA ASP A 233 -12.34 17.26 1.30
C ASP A 233 -12.83 15.86 0.94
N HIS A 234 -13.32 15.12 1.94
CA HIS A 234 -13.88 13.78 1.78
C HIS A 234 -15.42 13.74 1.81
N SER A 235 -16.09 14.90 1.82
CA SER A 235 -17.55 15.00 1.97
C SER A 235 -18.35 14.27 0.88
N GLN A 236 -17.78 14.15 -0.32
CA GLN A 236 -18.38 13.48 -1.48
C GLN A 236 -17.98 12.01 -1.62
N CYS A 237 -17.14 11.48 -0.73
CA CYS A 237 -16.67 10.09 -0.83
C CYS A 237 -17.79 9.10 -0.43
N ALA A 238 -17.92 8.04 -1.21
CA ALA A 238 -18.82 6.91 -0.93
C ALA A 238 -18.01 5.60 -0.98
N GLU A 239 -18.37 4.67 -1.86
CA GLU A 239 -17.65 3.42 -2.09
C GLU A 239 -16.21 3.61 -2.59
N THR A 240 -15.94 4.76 -3.22
CA THR A 240 -14.61 5.17 -3.68
C THR A 240 -14.23 6.54 -3.14
N CYS A 241 -12.92 6.76 -2.98
CA CYS A 241 -12.40 8.05 -2.53
C CYS A 241 -12.32 9.02 -3.72
N LEU A 242 -13.04 10.15 -3.60
CA LEU A 242 -13.07 11.21 -4.63
C LEU A 242 -12.22 12.43 -4.25
N ALA A 243 -11.73 12.51 -3.00
CA ALA A 243 -11.05 13.69 -2.45
C ALA A 243 -9.79 14.15 -3.21
N ARG A 244 -9.23 13.27 -4.04
CA ARG A 244 -8.00 13.52 -4.81
C ARG A 244 -8.22 13.51 -6.32
N GLN A 245 -9.48 13.44 -6.77
CA GLN A 245 -9.85 13.70 -8.15
C GLN A 245 -9.82 15.20 -8.42
N ILE A 246 -9.31 15.57 -9.59
CA ILE A 246 -9.14 16.97 -9.97
C ILE A 246 -10.34 17.38 -10.81
N ASP A 247 -11.04 18.43 -10.36
CA ASP A 247 -11.93 19.19 -11.21
C ASP A 247 -11.12 20.28 -11.92
N GLU A 248 -10.94 20.13 -13.24
CA GLU A 248 -10.15 21.03 -14.06
C GLU A 248 -10.58 22.50 -13.96
N LYS A 249 -11.87 22.75 -13.64
CA LYS A 249 -12.44 24.10 -13.55
C LYS A 249 -12.03 24.82 -12.26
N THR A 250 -11.98 24.08 -11.16
CA THR A 250 -11.73 24.62 -9.81
C THR A 250 -10.28 24.43 -9.36
N TYR A 251 -9.51 23.61 -10.07
CA TYR A 251 -8.11 23.36 -9.78
C TYR A 251 -7.24 24.62 -9.86
N ALA A 252 -6.38 24.79 -8.86
CA ALA A 252 -5.39 25.85 -8.81
C ALA A 252 -4.02 25.27 -8.42
N THR A 253 -3.00 25.65 -9.20
CA THR A 253 -1.59 25.38 -8.86
C THR A 253 -1.24 26.06 -7.54
N LYS A 254 -0.55 25.36 -6.65
CA LYS A 254 -0.19 25.84 -5.32
C LYS A 254 1.22 26.42 -5.29
N HIS A 255 1.43 27.38 -4.40
CA HIS A 255 2.76 27.82 -3.99
C HIS A 255 3.35 26.86 -2.94
N THR A 256 4.65 26.99 -2.68
CA THR A 256 5.36 26.18 -1.68
C THR A 256 5.01 26.58 -0.24
N GLY A 257 4.74 27.86 0.00
CA GLY A 257 4.42 28.41 1.32
C GLY A 257 3.05 29.08 1.35
N GLU A 258 2.40 29.02 2.52
CA GLU A 258 1.17 29.76 2.76
C GLU A 258 1.42 31.28 2.64
N GLY A 259 0.59 31.97 1.87
CA GLY A 259 0.71 33.42 1.64
C GLY A 259 1.69 33.84 0.55
N CYS A 260 2.41 32.91 -0.10
CA CYS A 260 3.23 33.23 -1.26
C CYS A 260 2.35 33.53 -2.50
N SER A 261 2.68 34.59 -3.23
CA SER A 261 1.96 35.06 -4.43
C SER A 261 2.91 35.38 -5.59
N CYS A 262 4.06 34.71 -5.66
CA CYS A 262 5.04 34.96 -6.72
C CYS A 262 4.44 34.68 -8.12
N HIS A 263 4.89 35.37 -9.15
CA HIS A 263 4.36 35.13 -10.49
C HIS A 263 4.70 33.72 -11.00
N HIS A 264 3.84 33.22 -11.88
CA HIS A 264 4.14 32.05 -12.71
C HIS A 264 5.19 32.43 -13.75
N LEU A 265 6.15 31.55 -13.99
CA LEU A 265 7.17 31.76 -15.02
C LEU A 265 6.77 31.03 -16.31
N PRO A 266 6.67 31.74 -17.45
CA PRO A 266 6.37 31.12 -18.73
C PRO A 266 7.52 30.24 -19.22
N ILE A 267 7.18 29.18 -19.95
CA ILE A 267 8.11 28.32 -20.67
C ILE A 267 8.12 28.75 -22.14
N ASP A 268 9.27 28.67 -22.79
CA ASP A 268 9.38 28.85 -24.25
C ASP A 268 8.71 27.67 -24.96
N MET A 269 7.40 27.79 -25.20
CA MET A 269 6.62 26.74 -25.83
C MET A 269 7.02 26.50 -27.28
N THR A 270 7.57 27.50 -27.98
CA THR A 270 8.10 27.30 -29.34
C THR A 270 9.27 26.33 -29.32
N ALA A 271 10.17 26.44 -28.33
CA ALA A 271 11.23 25.46 -28.13
C ALA A 271 10.66 24.06 -27.79
N ILE A 272 9.66 23.97 -26.90
CA ILE A 272 9.02 22.69 -26.55
C ILE A 272 8.41 22.01 -27.79
N PHE A 273 7.65 22.75 -28.60
CA PHE A 273 7.04 22.22 -29.83
C PHE A 273 8.08 21.67 -30.79
N ASN A 274 9.15 22.43 -31.04
CA ASN A 274 10.22 22.01 -31.94
C ASN A 274 10.90 20.72 -31.47
N ILE A 275 11.18 20.59 -30.16
CA ILE A 275 11.81 19.41 -29.57
C ILE A 275 10.88 18.20 -29.66
N VAL A 276 9.60 18.36 -29.30
CA VAL A 276 8.59 17.28 -29.35
C VAL A 276 8.36 16.82 -30.79
N ASP A 277 8.36 17.73 -31.77
CA ASP A 277 8.20 17.38 -33.18
C ASP A 277 9.37 16.56 -33.74
N GLN A 278 10.56 16.77 -33.20
CA GLN A 278 11.76 15.99 -33.54
C GLN A 278 11.82 14.64 -32.81
N GLY A 279 10.80 14.29 -32.01
CA GLY A 279 10.78 13.09 -31.19
C GLY A 279 11.80 13.11 -30.04
N GLN A 280 12.26 14.29 -29.66
CA GLN A 280 13.22 14.50 -28.58
C GLN A 280 12.52 14.86 -27.26
N ILE A 281 13.24 14.75 -26.15
CA ILE A 281 12.70 15.02 -24.82
C ILE A 281 13.04 16.46 -24.40
N PRO A 282 12.04 17.33 -24.18
CA PRO A 282 12.30 18.69 -23.70
C PRO A 282 12.62 18.69 -22.21
N LEU A 283 13.70 19.35 -21.83
CA LEU A 283 14.19 19.45 -20.47
C LEU A 283 14.18 20.90 -20.00
N ILE A 284 13.86 21.07 -18.72
CA ILE A 284 13.77 22.35 -18.04
C ILE A 284 14.99 22.53 -17.15
N LEU A 285 15.58 23.72 -17.21
CA LEU A 285 16.58 24.17 -16.25
C LEU A 285 16.14 25.51 -15.66
N PHE A 286 16.01 25.58 -14.34
CA PHE A 286 15.72 26.83 -13.65
C PHE A 286 16.99 27.35 -12.98
N SER A 287 17.47 28.51 -13.41
CA SER A 287 18.69 29.11 -12.85
C SER A 287 18.57 30.63 -12.87
N ASN A 288 19.02 31.29 -11.80
CA ASN A 288 19.01 32.75 -11.66
C ASN A 288 17.64 33.39 -11.94
N GLY A 289 16.56 32.75 -11.50
CA GLY A 289 15.19 33.25 -11.67
C GLY A 289 14.63 33.13 -13.09
N LYS A 290 15.32 32.42 -14.00
CA LYS A 290 14.91 32.21 -15.38
C LYS A 290 14.77 30.74 -15.69
N VAL A 291 13.80 30.41 -16.54
CA VAL A 291 13.64 29.07 -17.08
C VAL A 291 14.32 28.99 -18.45
N ARG A 292 15.10 27.94 -18.67
CA ARG A 292 15.68 27.58 -19.96
C ARG A 292 15.12 26.22 -20.39
N VAL A 293 14.84 26.10 -21.68
CA VAL A 293 14.45 24.85 -22.32
C VAL A 293 15.66 24.32 -23.10
N GLN A 294 15.97 23.05 -22.92
CA GLN A 294 17.01 22.35 -23.69
C GLN A 294 16.50 20.97 -24.10
N GLN A 295 17.10 20.36 -25.10
CA GLN A 295 16.75 19.00 -25.52
C GLN A 295 17.60 17.95 -24.81
N SER A 296 17.05 16.76 -24.58
CA SER A 296 17.85 15.60 -24.19
C SER A 296 18.85 15.27 -25.31
N PRO A 297 20.07 14.82 -24.99
CA PRO A 297 21.01 14.36 -26.01
C PRO A 297 20.41 13.22 -26.86
N SER A 298 20.63 13.29 -28.17
CA SER A 298 20.11 12.34 -29.16
C SER A 298 21.29 11.74 -29.93
N GLY A 299 21.42 10.40 -29.94
CA GLY A 299 22.39 9.69 -30.80
C GLY A 299 23.34 8.76 -30.05
N ASN A 300 23.97 7.83 -30.80
CA ASN A 300 25.04 6.97 -30.29
C ASN A 300 26.11 7.86 -29.63
N ILE A 301 26.31 7.60 -28.35
CA ILE A 301 27.26 8.30 -27.49
C ILE A 301 28.66 8.04 -28.07
N ASP A 302 29.30 9.06 -28.65
CA ASP A 302 30.77 9.05 -28.74
C ASP A 302 31.31 8.87 -27.31
N GLU A 303 32.21 7.91 -27.10
CA GLU A 303 32.74 7.51 -25.79
C GLU A 303 33.25 8.70 -24.94
N ASP A 304 33.55 9.84 -25.57
CA ASP A 304 34.08 11.06 -24.95
C ASP A 304 33.04 12.09 -24.45
N THR A 305 31.75 11.97 -24.80
CA THR A 305 30.71 12.90 -24.31
C THR A 305 29.57 12.16 -23.62
N ARG A 306 29.67 12.01 -22.29
CA ARG A 306 28.55 11.50 -21.50
C ARG A 306 27.34 12.42 -21.71
N PRO A 307 26.16 11.87 -22.08
CA PRO A 307 24.95 12.68 -22.24
C PRO A 307 24.67 13.44 -20.94
N VAL A 308 24.16 14.67 -21.04
CA VAL A 308 23.72 15.43 -19.87
C VAL A 308 22.55 14.65 -19.25
N PRO A 309 22.75 14.05 -18.07
CA PRO A 309 21.70 13.35 -17.39
C PRO A 309 20.67 14.34 -16.89
N TYR A 310 19.43 13.88 -16.87
CA TYR A 310 18.31 14.64 -16.34
C TYR A 310 17.53 13.81 -15.32
N VAL A 311 16.72 14.52 -14.55
CA VAL A 311 15.79 13.92 -13.59
C VAL A 311 14.38 14.03 -14.12
N ALA A 312 13.62 12.94 -14.20
CA ALA A 312 12.20 13.02 -14.45
C ALA A 312 11.44 13.19 -13.12
N ILE A 313 10.51 14.14 -13.07
CA ILE A 313 9.68 14.40 -11.89
C ILE A 313 8.37 13.63 -12.05
N SER A 314 8.15 12.66 -11.16
CA SER A 314 6.90 11.93 -11.03
C SER A 314 6.12 12.52 -9.86
N HIS A 315 4.91 13.05 -10.09
CA HIS A 315 4.26 13.87 -9.08
C HIS A 315 2.74 13.74 -9.06
N VAL A 316 2.14 14.16 -7.94
CA VAL A 316 0.70 14.16 -7.74
C VAL A 316 0.10 15.52 -8.08
N TRP A 317 -0.67 15.60 -9.17
CA TRP A 317 -1.31 16.86 -9.57
C TRP A 317 -2.21 17.43 -8.47
N SER A 318 -2.97 16.60 -7.74
CA SER A 318 -3.88 17.08 -6.69
C SER A 318 -3.16 17.66 -5.45
N ASP A 319 -1.84 17.52 -5.39
CA ASP A 319 -1.02 18.23 -4.40
C ASP A 319 -0.69 19.68 -4.82
N GLY A 320 -1.15 20.11 -5.99
CA GLY A 320 -1.05 21.50 -6.47
C GLY A 320 0.14 21.76 -7.41
N LEU A 321 0.74 20.71 -7.98
CA LEU A 321 1.89 20.80 -8.87
C LEU A 321 1.54 20.68 -10.37
N GLY A 322 0.28 20.50 -10.71
CA GLY A 322 -0.26 20.56 -12.06
C GLY A 322 -0.63 22.00 -12.49
N ASN A 323 -0.99 22.16 -13.76
CA ASN A 323 -1.58 23.40 -14.29
C ASN A 323 -2.42 23.10 -15.53
N THR A 324 -3.74 23.30 -15.44
CA THR A 324 -4.69 23.00 -16.53
C THR A 324 -4.77 24.10 -17.59
N LYS A 325 -4.19 25.27 -17.34
CA LYS A 325 -4.40 26.49 -18.15
C LYS A 325 -3.18 26.91 -18.94
N ALA A 326 -1.98 26.60 -18.46
CA ALA A 326 -0.73 26.92 -19.13
C ALA A 326 0.40 25.99 -18.64
N ASN A 327 1.40 25.75 -19.49
CA ASN A 327 2.63 25.05 -19.11
C ASN A 327 3.53 25.97 -18.27
N THR A 328 3.13 26.25 -17.03
CA THR A 328 3.85 27.15 -16.12
C THR A 328 3.71 26.70 -14.66
N LEU A 329 4.69 27.07 -13.84
CA LEU A 329 4.63 26.93 -12.39
C LEU A 329 5.02 28.24 -11.70
N PRO A 330 4.56 28.48 -10.46
CA PRO A 330 5.07 29.56 -9.62
C PRO A 330 6.59 29.51 -9.48
N ARG A 331 7.25 30.68 -9.48
CA ARG A 331 8.70 30.78 -9.26
C ARG A 331 9.19 29.96 -8.06
N CYS A 332 8.46 30.00 -6.94
CA CYS A 332 8.84 29.26 -5.73
C CYS A 332 8.82 27.74 -5.91
N GLN A 333 7.93 27.20 -6.75
CA GLN A 333 7.88 25.77 -7.05
C GLN A 333 9.04 25.35 -7.94
N LEU A 334 9.35 26.14 -8.98
CA LEU A 334 10.50 25.89 -9.85
C LEU A 334 11.82 25.92 -9.07
N GLU A 335 11.97 26.88 -8.16
CA GLU A 335 13.13 26.98 -7.28
C GLU A 335 13.24 25.75 -6.36
N LYS A 336 12.14 25.35 -5.72
CA LYS A 336 12.11 24.14 -4.89
C LYS A 336 12.46 22.89 -5.69
N ILE A 337 11.83 22.67 -6.84
CA ILE A 337 12.06 21.48 -7.68
C ILE A 337 13.52 21.43 -8.13
N GLN A 338 14.08 22.55 -8.60
CA GLN A 338 15.48 22.60 -9.00
C GLN A 338 16.43 22.28 -7.84
N GLN A 339 16.15 22.78 -6.63
CA GLN A 339 16.93 22.46 -5.44
C GLN A 339 16.88 20.97 -5.11
N LEU A 340 15.69 20.35 -5.15
CA LEU A 340 15.53 18.91 -4.91
C LEU A 340 16.26 18.07 -5.98
N VAL A 341 16.15 18.46 -7.25
CA VAL A 341 16.84 17.82 -8.37
C VAL A 341 18.36 17.89 -8.20
N ASN A 342 18.90 19.06 -7.85
CA ASN A 342 20.33 19.23 -7.61
C ASN A 342 20.80 18.44 -6.38
N ALA A 343 19.98 18.35 -5.33
CA ALA A 343 20.30 17.62 -4.11
C ALA A 343 20.57 16.13 -4.36
N LEU A 344 19.97 15.53 -5.39
CA LEU A 344 20.24 14.14 -5.81
C LEU A 344 21.68 13.90 -6.30
N TYR A 345 22.44 14.96 -6.56
CA TYR A 345 23.81 14.92 -7.06
C TYR A 345 24.83 15.54 -6.10
N GLN A 346 24.40 15.91 -4.88
CA GLN A 346 25.30 16.34 -3.82
C GLN A 346 26.07 15.14 -3.26
N GLY A 347 27.39 15.27 -3.05
CA GLY A 347 28.24 14.19 -2.52
C GLY A 347 28.77 13.19 -3.57
N VAL A 348 28.39 13.32 -4.84
CA VAL A 348 29.01 12.59 -5.96
C VAL A 348 30.20 13.39 -6.49
N CYS A 349 31.26 12.72 -6.95
CA CYS A 349 32.37 13.36 -7.66
C CYS A 349 31.83 14.14 -8.87
N GLY A 350 31.88 15.48 -8.78
CA GLY A 350 31.36 16.39 -9.82
C GLY A 350 30.02 17.05 -9.51
N HIS A 351 29.79 17.53 -8.26
CA HIS A 351 28.67 18.37 -7.83
C HIS A 351 28.01 19.16 -8.97
N ARG A 352 26.73 18.87 -9.23
CA ARG A 352 25.96 19.54 -10.29
C ARG A 352 24.89 20.41 -9.67
N ASN A 353 25.03 21.72 -9.85
CA ASN A 353 24.05 22.72 -9.39
C ASN A 353 23.09 23.20 -10.50
N GLU A 354 23.23 22.64 -11.70
CA GLU A 354 22.39 22.95 -12.86
C GLU A 354 21.97 21.66 -13.56
N VAL A 355 21.36 20.74 -12.80
CA VAL A 355 20.84 19.49 -13.38
C VAL A 355 19.46 19.76 -14.00
N PRO A 356 19.28 19.47 -15.30
CA PRO A 356 17.99 19.63 -15.94
C PRO A 356 16.98 18.59 -15.45
N PHE A 357 15.70 18.93 -15.53
CA PHE A 357 14.62 18.02 -15.19
C PHE A 357 13.50 18.03 -16.22
N TRP A 358 12.76 16.94 -16.30
CA TRP A 358 11.51 16.84 -17.05
C TRP A 358 10.34 16.81 -16.07
N MET A 359 9.26 17.53 -16.38
CA MET A 359 8.01 17.45 -15.64
C MET A 359 6.86 17.65 -16.63
N ASP A 360 5.91 16.72 -16.65
CA ASP A 360 4.74 16.72 -17.53
C ASP A 360 4.01 18.08 -17.56
N THR A 361 3.80 18.72 -16.41
CA THR A 361 3.14 20.03 -16.30
C THR A 361 3.82 21.12 -17.14
N LEU A 362 5.14 21.04 -17.32
CA LEU A 362 5.93 22.01 -18.07
C LEU A 362 6.24 21.54 -19.50
N CYS A 363 6.37 20.23 -19.69
CA CYS A 363 6.93 19.64 -20.90
C CYS A 363 5.89 18.98 -21.83
N VAL A 364 4.68 18.70 -21.35
CA VAL A 364 3.58 18.16 -22.15
C VAL A 364 2.67 19.32 -22.58
N PRO A 365 2.66 19.70 -23.88
CA PRO A 365 1.88 20.85 -24.30
C PRO A 365 0.37 20.64 -24.14
N LEU A 366 -0.38 21.73 -24.04
CA LEU A 366 -1.84 21.70 -23.97
C LEU A 366 -2.48 21.52 -25.35
N GLU A 367 -1.78 21.92 -26.41
CA GLU A 367 -2.22 21.81 -27.81
C GLU A 367 -2.32 20.36 -28.26
N SER A 368 -3.51 19.93 -28.70
CA SER A 368 -3.87 18.53 -28.94
C SER A 368 -2.86 17.72 -29.75
N ILE A 369 -2.33 18.26 -30.86
CA ILE A 369 -1.39 17.54 -31.73
C ILE A 369 -0.08 17.22 -30.99
N TYR A 370 0.51 18.23 -30.34
CA TYR A 370 1.77 18.07 -29.60
C TYR A 370 1.57 17.31 -28.29
N ARG A 371 0.42 17.50 -27.63
CA ARG A 371 0.03 16.75 -26.43
C ARG A 371 0.03 15.25 -26.69
N LYS A 372 -0.61 14.81 -27.79
CA LYS A 372 -0.65 13.39 -28.17
C LYS A 372 0.75 12.83 -28.44
N LYS A 373 1.63 13.60 -29.09
CA LYS A 373 3.03 13.19 -29.32
C LYS A 373 3.81 13.06 -28.01
N ALA A 374 3.75 14.08 -27.14
CA ALA A 374 4.44 14.10 -25.86
C ALA A 374 3.98 12.97 -24.93
N ILE A 375 2.67 12.71 -24.86
CA ILE A 375 2.11 11.61 -24.05
C ILE A 375 2.59 10.25 -24.56
N ARG A 376 2.61 10.02 -25.87
CA ARG A 376 3.14 8.77 -26.45
C ARG A 376 4.61 8.55 -26.14
N ALA A 377 5.38 9.62 -25.95
CA ALA A 377 6.80 9.57 -25.62
C ALA A 377 7.08 9.47 -24.11
N MET A 378 6.07 9.57 -23.23
CA MET A 378 6.29 9.59 -21.77
C MET A 378 7.03 8.37 -21.23
N SER A 379 6.79 7.17 -21.78
CA SER A 379 7.53 5.98 -21.35
C SER A 379 9.03 6.14 -21.57
N GLU A 380 9.42 6.73 -22.70
CA GLU A 380 10.82 6.98 -23.05
C GLU A 380 11.46 8.00 -22.11
N VAL A 381 10.68 9.01 -21.69
CA VAL A 381 11.12 10.02 -20.73
C VAL A 381 11.54 9.38 -19.42
N TYR A 382 10.73 8.50 -18.85
CA TYR A 382 11.06 7.87 -17.56
C TYR A 382 12.15 6.81 -17.70
N MET A 383 12.17 6.08 -18.83
CA MET A 383 13.18 5.06 -19.13
C MET A 383 14.59 5.65 -19.34
N ARG A 384 14.69 6.81 -20.00
CA ARG A 384 15.98 7.48 -20.27
C ARG A 384 16.46 8.41 -19.15
N ALA A 385 15.63 8.68 -18.15
CA ALA A 385 16.04 9.54 -17.04
C ALA A 385 17.07 8.83 -16.17
N GLU A 386 18.16 9.52 -15.79
CA GLU A 386 19.15 8.94 -14.87
C GLU A 386 18.50 8.67 -13.50
N LYS A 387 17.61 9.57 -13.07
CA LYS A 387 16.84 9.43 -11.83
C LYS A 387 15.39 9.85 -12.06
N VAL A 388 14.47 9.16 -11.42
CA VAL A 388 13.06 9.58 -11.29
C VAL A 388 12.81 10.01 -9.84
N LEU A 389 12.40 11.25 -9.66
CA LEU A 389 12.10 11.82 -8.34
C LEU A 389 10.59 11.88 -8.14
N VAL A 390 10.10 11.14 -7.14
CA VAL A 390 8.71 11.12 -6.72
C VAL A 390 8.42 12.23 -5.72
N LEU A 391 7.49 13.11 -6.08
CA LEU A 391 6.98 14.19 -5.23
C LEU A 391 5.52 13.92 -4.84
N ASP A 392 5.35 13.50 -3.58
CA ASP A 392 4.05 13.32 -2.93
C ASP A 392 4.03 14.13 -1.63
N ALA A 393 2.99 14.93 -1.40
CA ALA A 393 2.92 15.79 -0.22
C ALA A 393 2.83 15.01 1.09
N SER A 394 2.25 13.80 1.07
CA SER A 394 2.13 12.94 2.26
C SER A 394 3.46 12.32 2.68
N LEU A 395 4.41 12.16 1.76
CA LEU A 395 5.77 11.69 2.05
C LEU A 395 6.67 12.83 2.55
N GLN A 396 6.53 14.02 1.95
CA GLN A 396 7.36 15.19 2.25
C GLN A 396 7.18 15.77 3.66
N ILE A 397 6.18 15.32 4.42
CA ILE A 397 5.97 15.68 5.83
C ILE A 397 6.61 14.69 6.81
N ILE A 398 7.09 13.55 6.32
CA ILE A 398 7.69 12.50 7.13
C ILE A 398 9.21 12.64 7.09
N ASP A 399 9.87 12.63 8.24
CA ASP A 399 11.33 12.67 8.30
C ASP A 399 11.91 11.41 7.64
N VAL A 400 12.92 11.59 6.78
CA VAL A 400 13.64 10.52 6.09
C VAL A 400 14.24 9.47 7.06
N ARG A 401 14.48 9.86 8.32
CA ARG A 401 15.02 9.06 9.42
C ARG A 401 13.93 8.41 10.27
N ALA A 402 12.65 8.56 9.91
CA ALA A 402 11.58 7.83 10.56
C ALA A 402 11.86 6.31 10.53
N PRO A 403 11.27 5.54 11.46
CA PRO A 403 11.43 4.09 11.49
C PRO A 403 11.13 3.47 10.12
N ILE A 404 11.93 2.51 9.69
CA ILE A 404 11.86 2.00 8.31
C ILE A 404 10.46 1.51 7.90
N HIS A 405 9.75 0.85 8.82
CA HIS A 405 8.41 0.36 8.58
C HIS A 405 7.40 1.50 8.40
N GLU A 406 7.59 2.65 9.05
CA GLU A 406 6.79 3.84 8.77
C GLU A 406 7.08 4.35 7.37
N CYS A 407 8.36 4.53 6.98
CA CYS A 407 8.72 4.97 5.63
C CYS A 407 8.14 4.04 4.56
N MET A 408 8.27 2.73 4.72
CA MET A 408 7.71 1.73 3.80
C MET A 408 6.19 1.84 3.71
N MET A 409 5.50 1.83 4.85
CA MET A 409 4.04 1.95 4.87
C MET A 409 3.58 3.24 4.21
N ARG A 410 4.29 4.36 4.45
CA ARG A 410 3.95 5.66 3.85
C ARG A 410 4.08 5.63 2.33
N VAL A 411 5.14 5.03 1.79
CA VAL A 411 5.35 4.89 0.33
C VAL A 411 4.21 4.09 -0.29
N VAL A 412 3.87 2.93 0.29
CA VAL A 412 2.92 1.99 -0.32
C VAL A 412 1.47 2.46 -0.21
N THR A 413 1.16 3.32 0.77
CA THR A 413 -0.15 3.96 0.92
C THR A 413 -0.18 5.41 0.42
N ALA A 414 0.89 5.90 -0.21
CA ALA A 414 0.94 7.27 -0.70
C ALA A 414 -0.11 7.49 -1.81
N PRO A 415 -0.76 8.66 -1.90
CA PRO A 415 -1.59 9.02 -3.05
C PRO A 415 -0.92 8.80 -4.41
N TRP A 416 0.41 8.93 -4.48
CA TRP A 416 1.18 8.57 -5.65
C TRP A 416 1.01 7.10 -6.06
N ALA A 417 1.00 6.17 -5.11
CA ALA A 417 0.90 4.73 -5.37
C ALA A 417 -0.52 4.29 -5.80
N THR A 418 -1.53 5.15 -5.68
CA THR A 418 -2.93 4.81 -6.00
C THR A 418 -3.33 5.16 -7.45
N ARG A 419 -2.38 5.55 -8.31
CA ARG A 419 -2.65 6.03 -9.68
C ARG A 419 -2.00 5.13 -10.71
N LEU A 420 -2.68 4.93 -11.84
CA LEU A 420 -2.20 4.01 -12.87
C LEU A 420 -0.98 4.55 -13.63
N TRP A 421 -0.93 5.86 -13.91
CA TRP A 421 0.18 6.43 -14.67
C TRP A 421 1.46 6.49 -13.85
N THR A 422 1.42 6.85 -12.56
CA THR A 422 2.59 6.87 -11.66
C THR A 422 3.30 5.52 -11.55
N PHE A 423 2.56 4.42 -11.75
CA PHE A 423 3.13 3.09 -11.86
C PHE A 423 4.11 2.96 -13.03
N GLN A 424 3.73 3.44 -14.22
CA GLN A 424 4.60 3.44 -15.40
C GLN A 424 5.87 4.25 -15.13
N GLU A 425 5.73 5.40 -14.47
CA GLU A 425 6.83 6.31 -14.12
C GLU A 425 7.81 5.65 -13.15
N GLY A 426 7.30 4.91 -12.16
CA GLY A 426 8.11 4.21 -11.16
C GLY A 426 8.80 2.95 -11.67
N VAL A 427 8.12 2.15 -12.50
CA VAL A 427 8.66 0.87 -13.01
C VAL A 427 9.72 1.06 -14.10
N LEU A 428 9.60 2.11 -14.91
CA LEU A 428 10.56 2.42 -15.96
C LEU A 428 11.83 3.12 -15.43
N ALA A 429 11.80 3.58 -14.18
CA ALA A 429 12.92 4.28 -13.58
C ALA A 429 14.11 3.33 -13.31
N GLU A 430 15.29 3.65 -13.85
CA GLU A 430 16.54 2.98 -13.45
C GLU A 430 16.85 3.27 -11.97
N GLN A 431 16.70 4.54 -11.56
CA GLN A 431 16.87 4.98 -10.17
C GLN A 431 15.66 5.76 -9.68
N LEU A 432 14.78 5.09 -8.94
CA LEU A 432 13.62 5.70 -8.30
C LEU A 432 13.97 6.29 -6.92
N HIS A 433 13.59 7.55 -6.70
CA HIS A 433 13.81 8.27 -5.45
C HIS A 433 12.49 8.82 -4.91
N PHE A 434 12.13 8.51 -3.67
CA PHE A 434 11.01 9.12 -2.98
C PHE A 434 11.49 10.30 -2.14
N GLN A 435 10.92 11.49 -2.36
CA GLN A 435 11.23 12.66 -1.55
C GLN A 435 10.50 12.62 -0.20
N PHE A 436 11.28 12.59 0.88
CA PHE A 436 10.83 12.74 2.27
C PHE A 436 11.25 14.11 2.82
N CYS A 437 10.82 14.44 4.04
CA CYS A 437 11.39 15.58 4.75
C CYS A 437 12.87 15.29 5.08
N GLY A 438 13.76 16.19 4.67
CA GLY A 438 15.19 16.09 4.97
C GLY A 438 16.02 15.16 4.06
N GLY A 439 15.43 14.52 3.05
CA GLY A 439 16.19 13.72 2.08
C GLY A 439 15.33 12.83 1.19
N THR A 440 15.99 12.02 0.36
CA THR A 440 15.32 11.03 -0.49
C THR A 440 15.64 9.61 -0.05
N ILE A 441 14.71 8.68 -0.24
CA ILE A 441 14.96 7.26 -0.04
C ILE A 441 14.73 6.49 -1.33
N ARG A 442 15.65 5.56 -1.65
CA ARG A 442 15.51 4.60 -2.75
C ARG A 442 14.83 3.32 -2.25
N PRO A 443 14.06 2.60 -3.10
CA PRO A 443 13.54 1.28 -2.76
C PRO A 443 14.58 0.31 -2.21
N THR A 444 15.75 0.23 -2.86
CA THR A 444 16.86 -0.63 -2.43
C THR A 444 17.42 -0.26 -1.06
N ALA A 445 17.44 1.04 -0.73
CA ALA A 445 17.88 1.51 0.59
C ALA A 445 16.84 1.18 1.69
N LEU A 446 15.54 1.20 1.35
CA LEU A 446 14.50 0.78 2.29
C LEU A 446 14.68 -0.70 2.66
N GLU A 447 15.00 -1.55 1.69
CA GLU A 447 15.24 -2.98 1.93
C GLU A 447 16.51 -3.28 2.70
N ALA A 448 17.62 -2.61 2.38
CA ALA A 448 18.85 -2.75 3.16
C ALA A 448 18.63 -2.34 4.63
N ARG A 449 17.85 -1.27 4.86
CA ARG A 449 17.44 -0.83 6.20
C ARG A 449 16.52 -1.83 6.89
N SER A 450 15.57 -2.45 6.20
CA SER A 450 14.68 -3.45 6.84
C SER A 450 15.43 -4.70 7.28
N GLN A 451 16.47 -5.10 6.54
CA GLN A 451 17.33 -6.22 6.91
C GLN A 451 18.19 -5.94 8.16
N THR A 452 18.50 -4.67 8.43
CA THR A 452 19.38 -4.24 9.53
C THR A 452 18.63 -3.72 10.76
N GLU A 453 17.46 -3.10 10.58
CA GLU A 453 16.63 -2.53 11.66
C GLU A 453 15.67 -3.56 12.34
N GLY A 454 15.58 -4.81 11.85
CA GLY A 454 15.02 -5.93 12.63
C GLY A 454 14.25 -7.02 11.86
N LYS A 455 14.40 -8.28 12.31
CA LYS A 455 13.79 -9.49 11.70
C LYS A 455 12.26 -9.55 11.75
N SER A 456 11.58 -8.88 12.69
CA SER A 456 10.10 -8.87 12.75
C SER A 456 9.45 -8.05 11.62
N HIS A 457 10.20 -7.10 11.03
CA HIS A 457 9.72 -6.27 9.92
C HIS A 457 9.92 -6.92 8.55
N ILE A 458 10.86 -7.87 8.46
CA ILE A 458 11.01 -8.77 7.30
C ILE A 458 9.73 -9.60 7.13
N ALA A 459 9.09 -9.99 8.22
CA ALA A 459 7.85 -10.76 8.20
C ALA A 459 6.66 -9.93 7.66
N LEU A 460 6.52 -8.66 8.06
CA LEU A 460 5.52 -7.73 7.52
C LEU A 460 5.80 -7.35 6.06
N ALA A 461 7.05 -7.03 5.72
CA ALA A 461 7.45 -6.74 4.34
C ALA A 461 7.27 -7.97 3.43
N ASN A 462 7.66 -9.16 3.89
CA ASN A 462 7.45 -10.41 3.18
C ASN A 462 5.96 -10.74 3.07
N PHE A 463 5.15 -10.53 4.09
CA PHE A 463 3.70 -10.72 4.02
C PHE A 463 3.06 -9.79 2.99
N LEU A 464 3.39 -8.50 3.01
CA LEU A 464 2.92 -7.51 2.04
C LEU A 464 3.34 -7.87 0.62
N CYS A 465 4.51 -8.50 0.45
CA CYS A 465 5.05 -8.90 -0.85
C CYS A 465 4.61 -10.28 -1.34
N ARG A 466 4.23 -11.20 -0.44
CA ARG A 466 3.88 -12.59 -0.76
C ARG A 466 2.42 -12.76 -1.19
N ASN A 467 1.53 -11.83 -0.82
CA ASN A 467 0.08 -11.91 -1.10
C ASN A 467 -0.38 -11.30 -2.44
N LYS A 468 0.54 -10.93 -3.33
CA LYS A 468 0.19 -10.50 -4.69
C LYS A 468 1.18 -11.15 -5.65
N SER A 469 0.71 -12.15 -6.39
CA SER A 469 1.47 -12.97 -7.34
C SER A 469 2.27 -12.11 -8.31
N ALA A 470 3.54 -11.81 -8.00
CA ALA A 470 4.49 -11.19 -8.92
C ALA A 470 5.63 -12.20 -9.16
N PRO A 471 5.95 -12.55 -10.42
CA PRO A 471 7.04 -13.45 -10.74
C PRO A 471 8.35 -12.88 -10.21
N GLU A 472 9.19 -13.76 -9.66
CA GLU A 472 10.51 -13.41 -9.16
C GLU A 472 11.44 -13.11 -10.32
N LEU A 473 11.88 -11.86 -10.43
CA LEU A 473 13.03 -11.50 -11.26
C LEU A 473 14.28 -11.39 -10.37
N PRO A 474 15.38 -12.08 -10.70
CA PRO A 474 16.59 -12.04 -9.89
C PRO A 474 17.16 -10.63 -9.78
N GLY A 475 17.50 -10.20 -8.56
CA GLY A 475 18.10 -8.88 -8.30
C GLY A 475 17.10 -7.74 -8.07
N GLU A 476 15.80 -8.03 -8.09
CA GLU A 476 14.77 -7.01 -7.87
C GLU A 476 14.47 -6.77 -6.39
N SER A 477 14.23 -5.50 -6.06
CA SER A 477 13.97 -5.04 -4.72
C SER A 477 12.54 -5.45 -4.24
N THR A 478 12.38 -5.97 -3.02
CA THR A 478 11.09 -6.31 -2.37
C THR A 478 10.04 -5.18 -2.45
N LEU A 479 10.42 -3.91 -2.33
CA LEU A 479 9.50 -2.77 -2.49
C LEU A 479 9.12 -2.54 -3.95
N LEU A 480 10.02 -2.74 -4.92
CA LEU A 480 9.69 -2.73 -6.34
C LEU A 480 8.73 -3.88 -6.67
N ARG A 481 8.95 -5.07 -6.07
CA ARG A 481 8.00 -6.19 -6.12
C ARG A 481 6.65 -5.79 -5.54
N LEU A 482 6.61 -5.07 -4.41
CA LEU A 482 5.38 -4.57 -3.79
C LEU A 482 4.66 -3.53 -4.67
N VAL A 483 5.38 -2.57 -5.25
CA VAL A 483 4.83 -1.60 -6.20
C VAL A 483 4.25 -2.31 -7.43
N ARG A 484 4.91 -3.37 -7.93
CA ARG A 484 4.40 -4.22 -9.03
C ARG A 484 3.22 -5.11 -8.61
N ALA A 485 3.24 -5.63 -7.40
CA ALA A 485 2.16 -6.41 -6.80
C ALA A 485 0.90 -5.56 -6.65
N LEU A 486 1.01 -4.37 -6.05
CA LEU A 486 -0.07 -3.39 -5.94
C LEU A 486 -0.67 -3.08 -7.33
N ALA A 487 0.17 -3.00 -8.37
CA ALA A 487 -0.27 -2.77 -9.74
C ALA A 487 -1.09 -3.91 -10.36
N ARG A 488 -0.80 -5.18 -10.04
CA ARG A 488 -1.63 -6.31 -10.48
C ARG A 488 -2.98 -6.36 -9.78
N GLY A 489 -3.04 -5.98 -8.50
CA GLY A 489 -4.29 -5.88 -7.75
C GLY A 489 -5.24 -4.80 -8.27
N LEU A 490 -4.71 -3.74 -8.89
CA LEU A 490 -5.51 -2.69 -9.54
C LEU A 490 -6.07 -3.11 -10.91
N GLN A 491 -5.58 -4.21 -11.50
CA GLN A 491 -6.07 -4.77 -12.77
C GLN A 491 -7.18 -5.82 -12.59
N SER A 492 -7.44 -6.29 -11.37
CA SER A 492 -8.34 -7.45 -11.14
C SER A 492 -9.83 -7.12 -11.08
N SER A 493 -10.25 -5.93 -11.51
CA SER A 493 -11.64 -5.74 -11.94
C SER A 493 -11.78 -6.28 -13.36
N ASP A 494 -11.96 -7.60 -13.43
CA ASP A 494 -12.56 -8.36 -14.53
C ASP A 494 -11.81 -8.35 -15.88
N VAL A 495 -10.77 -9.19 -16.02
CA VAL A 495 -10.35 -9.71 -17.34
C VAL A 495 -9.87 -11.15 -17.20
N SER A 496 -10.76 -12.09 -17.46
CA SER A 496 -10.45 -13.49 -17.68
C SER A 496 -9.83 -13.70 -19.07
N ALA A 497 -8.58 -13.27 -19.29
CA ALA A 497 -7.82 -13.74 -20.46
C ALA A 497 -6.29 -13.49 -20.36
N PHE A 498 -5.56 -14.60 -20.49
CA PHE A 498 -4.21 -14.79 -21.04
C PHE A 498 -2.96 -14.89 -20.13
N PRO A 499 -2.13 -15.93 -20.39
CA PRO A 499 -0.70 -15.98 -20.11
C PRO A 499 0.13 -15.35 -21.25
N GLY A 500 1.36 -14.92 -20.92
CA GLY A 500 2.48 -14.86 -21.87
C GLY A 500 2.78 -13.51 -22.52
N ASP A 501 4.06 -13.15 -22.44
CA ASP A 501 4.83 -12.24 -23.29
C ASP A 501 4.75 -10.72 -23.07
N TRP A 502 5.86 -10.23 -22.52
CA TRP A 502 6.26 -8.85 -22.21
C TRP A 502 6.57 -7.99 -23.46
N GLU A 503 6.19 -8.43 -24.65
CA GLU A 503 6.73 -7.90 -25.93
C GLU A 503 5.83 -6.90 -26.67
N ARG A 504 4.85 -6.27 -26.02
CA ARG A 504 4.02 -5.22 -26.68
C ARG A 504 3.99 -3.90 -25.93
N HIS A 505 5.14 -3.22 -25.92
CA HIS A 505 5.27 -1.81 -25.56
C HIS A 505 4.36 -0.88 -26.43
N GLU A 506 3.96 -1.29 -27.64
CA GLU A 506 3.04 -0.52 -28.50
C GLU A 506 1.56 -0.57 -28.09
N GLN A 507 1.08 -1.64 -27.45
CA GLN A 507 -0.34 -1.77 -27.09
C GLN A 507 -0.74 -0.88 -25.91
N TRP A 508 0.17 -0.66 -24.96
CA TRP A 508 -0.05 0.24 -23.82
C TRP A 508 -0.12 1.71 -24.24
N ALA A 509 0.70 2.12 -25.21
CA ALA A 509 0.62 3.46 -25.81
C ALA A 509 -0.67 3.67 -26.62
N HIS A 510 -1.21 2.60 -27.23
CA HIS A 510 -2.47 2.65 -27.97
C HIS A 510 -3.69 2.75 -27.04
N LEU A 511 -3.70 2.02 -25.93
CA LEU A 511 -4.75 2.11 -24.89
C LEU A 511 -4.74 3.47 -24.17
N ALA A 512 -3.56 4.00 -23.83
CA ALA A 512 -3.45 5.35 -23.26
C ALA A 512 -3.93 6.44 -24.24
N ALA A 513 -3.69 6.27 -25.55
CA ALA A 513 -4.19 7.19 -26.58
C ALA A 513 -5.72 7.15 -26.75
N GLN A 514 -6.35 5.99 -26.54
CA GLN A 514 -7.82 5.84 -26.64
C GLN A 514 -8.56 6.47 -25.45
N CYS A 515 -7.96 6.52 -24.25
CA CYS A 515 -8.57 7.16 -23.08
C CYS A 515 -8.49 8.70 -23.09
N LEU A 516 -7.76 9.32 -24.03
CA LEU A 516 -7.53 10.78 -24.08
C LEU A 516 -8.35 11.52 -25.15
N ASP A 517 -9.21 10.83 -25.90
CA ASP A 517 -10.15 11.47 -26.82
C ASP A 517 -11.49 11.73 -26.10
N PHE A 518 -11.68 12.96 -25.62
CA PHE A 518 -12.99 13.46 -25.19
C PHE A 518 -13.97 13.44 -26.39
N PRO A 519 -15.22 12.96 -26.24
CA PRO A 519 -16.20 13.08 -27.29
C PRO A 519 -16.65 14.54 -27.40
N THR A 520 -16.37 15.17 -28.54
CA THR A 520 -16.96 16.44 -28.94
C THR A 520 -18.47 16.24 -29.10
N THR A 521 -19.24 16.87 -28.21
CA THR A 521 -20.69 17.04 -28.36
C THR A 521 -20.98 17.88 -29.60
N THR A 522 -21.48 17.26 -30.66
CA THR A 522 -22.27 17.96 -31.68
C THR A 522 -23.74 17.65 -31.47
N THR A 523 -24.46 18.66 -31.01
CA THR A 523 -25.91 18.82 -31.07
C THR A 523 -26.45 18.56 -32.48
N LYS A 524 -27.50 17.74 -32.61
CA LYS A 524 -28.60 17.98 -33.56
C LYS A 524 -29.94 17.57 -32.94
N HIS A 525 -30.84 18.54 -32.92
CA HIS A 525 -32.24 18.45 -32.49
C HIS A 525 -33.12 17.63 -33.46
N SER A 526 -34.12 16.99 -32.87
CA SER A 526 -35.51 16.75 -33.33
C SER A 526 -35.82 16.32 -34.78
N SER A 527 -36.51 15.19 -34.92
CA SER A 527 -37.88 15.16 -35.49
C SER A 527 -38.52 13.76 -35.37
N ALA A 528 -39.81 13.77 -35.04
CA ALA A 528 -40.69 12.63 -34.79
C ALA A 528 -41.08 11.85 -36.08
N PRO A 529 -41.88 10.76 -35.99
CA PRO A 529 -41.92 9.65 -36.94
C PRO A 529 -42.95 9.84 -38.08
N CYS A 530 -42.78 9.11 -39.18
CA CYS A 530 -43.89 8.82 -40.08
C CYS A 530 -43.70 7.49 -40.83
N ALA A 531 -44.82 6.77 -40.94
CA ALA A 531 -44.99 5.47 -41.56
C ALA A 531 -45.02 5.54 -43.10
N ALA A 532 -44.67 4.43 -43.75
CA ALA A 532 -45.23 4.07 -45.06
C ALA A 532 -45.18 2.56 -45.28
N THR A 533 -46.38 2.02 -45.50
CA THR A 533 -46.80 0.71 -46.01
C THR A 533 -46.19 0.31 -47.35
N SER A 534 -45.91 -0.98 -47.55
CA SER A 534 -46.76 -1.90 -48.35
C SER A 534 -45.98 -3.06 -48.98
N GLN A 535 -46.51 -4.27 -48.78
CA GLN A 535 -46.86 -5.31 -49.78
C GLN A 535 -46.54 -6.74 -49.30
N ALA A 536 -47.62 -7.50 -49.13
CA ALA A 536 -47.68 -8.96 -49.04
C ALA A 536 -47.57 -9.58 -50.46
N PRO A 537 -47.54 -10.92 -50.66
CA PRO A 537 -48.68 -11.78 -50.33
C PRO A 537 -48.38 -13.24 -49.88
N SER A 538 -49.38 -13.78 -49.14
CA SER A 538 -49.98 -15.13 -49.21
C SER A 538 -49.13 -16.42 -49.21
N THR A 539 -49.43 -17.30 -48.23
CA THR A 539 -50.03 -18.67 -48.38
C THR A 539 -50.07 -19.34 -46.98
N SER A 540 -51.25 -19.46 -46.34
CA SER A 540 -52.17 -20.64 -46.29
C SER A 540 -51.58 -21.85 -45.55
N LEU A 541 -52.26 -22.62 -44.70
CA LEU A 541 -53.56 -22.65 -44.00
C LEU A 541 -53.54 -24.01 -43.27
N GLY A 542 -54.10 -24.11 -42.06
CA GLY A 542 -54.29 -25.37 -41.33
C GLY A 542 -54.13 -25.21 -39.84
#